data_AF-A0AAU7UL09-F1
#
_entry.id   AF-A0AAU7UL09-F1
#
_cell.length_a   1.000
_cell.length_b   1.000
_cell.length_c   1.000
_cell.angle_alpha   90.00
_cell.angle_beta   90.00
_cell.angle_gamma   90.00
#
_symmetry.space_group_name_H-M   'P 1'
#
loop_
_entity.id
_entity.type
_entity.pdbx_description
1 polymer ?
#
loop_
_entity_poly.entity_id
_entity_poly.type
_entity_poly.pdbx_seq_one_letter_code
_entity_poly.pdbx_strand_id
1 'polypeptide(L)'
;MTEYSRPEWLSRYQDFKSLCSDVCGEFIRFYLTTGCDQISYTHSQNTDGLPSYSCRLTADDGAVLLLALDDWRNRMEDVPGLVRTWLGEHSALKGCKPSKSHYQGDGYWFEKWQLANPW
;
A
#
# COMPACT_ATOMS: atom_id res chain seq x y z
N MET A 1 6.06 39.23 -17.20
CA MET A 1 5.61 38.27 -16.18
C MET A 1 6.44 37.02 -16.34
N THR A 2 7.33 36.73 -15.39
CA THR A 2 8.10 35.48 -15.41
C THR A 2 7.18 34.38 -14.93
N GLU A 3 6.82 33.46 -15.83
CA GLU A 3 6.02 32.28 -15.49
C GLU A 3 6.80 31.45 -14.46
N TYR A 4 6.26 31.33 -13.25
CA TYR A 4 6.87 30.48 -12.23
C TYR A 4 6.67 29.02 -12.64
N SER A 5 7.74 28.40 -13.17
CA SER A 5 7.77 26.96 -13.42
C SER A 5 8.23 26.23 -12.16
N ARG A 6 7.43 25.28 -11.69
CA ARG A 6 7.79 24.46 -10.54
C ARG A 6 9.05 23.63 -10.86
N PRO A 7 10.05 23.60 -9.97
CA PRO A 7 11.20 22.72 -10.14
C PRO A 7 10.80 21.25 -10.24
N GLU A 8 11.42 20.51 -11.16
CA GLU A 8 11.11 19.11 -11.46
C GLU A 8 11.26 18.19 -10.24
N TRP A 9 12.28 18.43 -9.41
CA TRP A 9 12.51 17.69 -8.16
C TRP A 9 11.34 17.82 -7.18
N LEU A 10 10.69 18.99 -7.13
CA LEU A 10 9.56 19.24 -6.23
C LEU A 10 8.32 18.50 -6.73
N SER A 11 8.09 18.47 -8.05
CA SER A 11 7.00 17.67 -8.64
C SER A 11 7.22 16.18 -8.37
N ARG A 12 8.42 15.66 -8.64
CA ARG A 12 8.75 14.24 -8.36
C ARG A 12 8.57 13.87 -6.90
N TYR A 13 8.98 14.75 -5.99
CA TYR A 13 8.80 14.52 -4.56
C TYR A 13 7.32 14.46 -4.16
N GLN A 14 6.48 15.31 -4.75
CA GLN A 14 5.04 15.25 -4.51
C GLN A 14 4.41 13.99 -5.08
N ASP A 15 4.79 13.60 -6.30
CA ASP A 15 4.31 12.35 -6.90
C ASP A 15 4.71 11.13 -6.06
N PHE A 16 5.93 11.14 -5.50
CA PHE A 16 6.36 10.11 -4.55
C PHE A 16 5.52 10.10 -3.27
N LYS A 17 5.15 11.26 -2.72
CA LYS A 17 4.28 11.32 -1.54
C LYS A 17 2.87 10.81 -1.84
N SER A 18 2.33 11.10 -3.02
CA SER A 18 1.08 10.51 -3.48
C SER A 18 1.19 8.99 -3.57
N LEU A 19 2.27 8.47 -4.17
CA LEU A 19 2.52 7.03 -4.27
C LEU A 19 2.56 6.37 -2.88
N CYS A 20 3.30 6.97 -1.95
CA CYS A 20 3.35 6.50 -0.57
C CYS A 20 1.97 6.51 0.08
N SER A 21 1.18 7.57 -0.12
CA SER A 21 -0.15 7.72 0.44
C SER A 21 -1.11 6.65 -0.09
N ASP A 22 -1.06 6.35 -1.37
CA ASP A 22 -1.93 5.35 -2.00
C ASP A 22 -1.58 3.93 -1.53
N VAL A 23 -0.29 3.58 -1.55
CA VAL A 23 0.18 2.25 -1.11
C VAL A 23 -0.04 2.05 0.40
N CYS A 24 0.35 3.03 1.22
CA CYS A 24 0.19 2.91 2.67
C CYS A 24 -1.29 2.98 3.09
N GLY A 25 -2.11 3.74 2.37
CA GLY A 25 -3.55 3.81 2.61
C GLY A 25 -4.20 2.45 2.44
N GLU A 26 -3.96 1.77 1.31
CA GLU A 26 -4.51 0.42 1.08
C GLU A 26 -3.98 -0.60 2.08
N PHE A 27 -2.67 -0.55 2.41
CA PHE A 27 -2.08 -1.41 3.43
C PHE A 27 -2.71 -1.20 4.82
N ILE A 28 -2.91 0.05 5.26
CA ILE A 28 -3.51 0.37 6.55
C ILE A 28 -4.97 -0.11 6.60
N ARG A 29 -5.75 0.14 5.53
CA ARG A 29 -7.14 -0.34 5.45
C ARG A 29 -7.19 -1.86 5.58
N PHE A 30 -6.33 -2.57 4.86
CA PHE A 30 -6.20 -4.02 4.93
C PHE A 30 -5.87 -4.49 6.35
N TYR A 31 -4.79 -3.96 6.94
CA TYR A 31 -4.31 -4.35 8.27
C TYR A 31 -5.35 -4.08 9.35
N LEU A 32 -5.93 -2.88 9.38
CA LEU A 32 -6.92 -2.52 10.40
C LEU A 32 -8.23 -3.30 10.27
N THR A 33 -8.63 -3.66 9.05
CA THR A 33 -9.88 -4.40 8.82
C THR A 33 -9.75 -5.89 9.13
N THR A 34 -8.61 -6.48 8.79
CA THR A 34 -8.42 -7.94 8.85
C THR A 34 -7.61 -8.40 10.06
N GLY A 35 -6.76 -7.52 10.60
CA GLY A 35 -5.74 -7.88 11.58
C GLY A 35 -4.64 -8.79 11.03
N CYS A 36 -4.48 -8.89 9.71
CA CYS A 36 -3.45 -9.72 9.09
C CYS A 36 -2.09 -9.01 9.16
N ASP A 37 -1.14 -9.64 9.84
CA ASP A 37 0.22 -9.16 10.10
C ASP A 37 1.29 -9.82 9.22
N GLN A 38 0.88 -10.70 8.29
CA GLN A 38 1.77 -11.43 7.37
C GLN A 38 2.39 -10.55 6.28
N ILE A 39 2.00 -9.28 6.20
CA ILE A 39 2.45 -8.33 5.20
C ILE A 39 3.00 -7.10 5.91
N SER A 40 4.14 -6.63 5.43
CA SER A 40 4.78 -5.38 5.88
C SER A 40 4.87 -4.36 4.74
N TYR A 41 4.83 -3.08 5.12
CA TYR A 41 4.98 -1.93 4.22
C TYR A 41 6.21 -1.11 4.60
N THR A 42 6.97 -0.66 3.60
CA THR A 42 8.04 0.32 3.76
C THR A 42 8.25 1.17 2.49
N HIS A 43 9.12 2.18 2.54
CA HIS A 43 9.47 3.01 1.39
C HIS A 43 10.93 3.50 1.40
N SER A 44 11.38 4.09 0.30
CA SER A 44 12.80 4.43 0.10
C SER A 44 13.34 5.57 0.98
N GLN A 45 12.50 6.22 1.79
CA GLN A 45 12.93 7.28 2.70
C GLN A 45 13.11 6.81 4.14
N ASN A 46 12.63 5.61 4.48
CA ASN A 46 12.78 5.02 5.81
C ASN A 46 13.44 3.63 5.75
N THR A 47 13.94 3.21 4.58
CA THR A 47 14.63 1.93 4.41
C THR A 47 15.76 2.05 3.39
N ASP A 48 16.95 1.69 3.85
CA ASP A 48 18.16 1.66 3.01
C ASP A 48 18.11 0.51 1.99
N GLY A 49 18.77 0.72 0.85
CA GLY A 49 18.88 -0.29 -0.22
C GLY A 49 17.68 -0.39 -1.15
N LEU A 50 16.64 0.45 -0.97
CA LEU A 50 15.55 0.57 -1.93
C LEU A 50 15.90 1.55 -3.06
N PRO A 51 15.37 1.35 -4.27
CA PRO A 51 15.41 2.36 -5.32
C PRO A 51 14.87 3.70 -4.82
N SER A 52 15.42 4.81 -5.32
CA SER A 52 14.92 6.14 -4.94
C SER A 52 13.46 6.30 -5.36
N TYR A 53 12.67 6.89 -4.46
CA TYR A 53 11.23 7.10 -4.64
C TYR A 53 10.46 5.81 -4.94
N SER A 54 10.61 4.81 -4.07
CA SER A 54 9.84 3.56 -4.19
C SER A 54 9.12 3.17 -2.91
N CYS A 55 8.02 2.44 -3.05
CA CYS A 55 7.30 1.74 -1.99
C CYS A 55 7.51 0.23 -2.13
N ARG A 56 7.52 -0.50 -1.00
CA ARG A 56 7.63 -1.95 -0.99
C ARG A 56 6.62 -2.57 -0.03
N LEU A 57 5.90 -3.57 -0.51
CA LEU A 57 5.20 -4.54 0.32
C LEU A 57 5.96 -5.87 0.30
N THR A 58 5.99 -6.55 1.45
CA THR A 58 6.65 -7.84 1.59
C THR A 58 5.76 -8.77 2.40
N ALA A 59 5.44 -9.93 1.86
CA ALA A 59 4.70 -10.97 2.52
C ALA A 59 5.66 -12.01 3.15
N ASP A 60 5.20 -12.71 4.18
CA ASP A 60 5.98 -13.72 4.89
C ASP A 60 6.39 -14.91 4.01
N ASP A 61 5.67 -15.15 2.91
CA ASP A 61 6.00 -16.16 1.89
C ASP A 61 7.17 -15.73 0.98
N GLY A 62 7.71 -14.52 1.18
CA GLY A 62 8.80 -13.94 0.40
C GLY A 62 8.36 -13.18 -0.84
N ALA A 63 7.05 -13.10 -1.13
CA ALA A 63 6.56 -12.29 -2.23
C ALA A 63 6.81 -10.80 -1.96
N VAL A 64 7.20 -10.06 -3.01
CA VAL A 64 7.52 -8.64 -2.94
C VAL A 64 6.77 -7.89 -4.03
N LEU A 65 6.07 -6.83 -3.63
CA LEU A 65 5.61 -5.80 -4.55
C LEU A 65 6.46 -4.55 -4.37
N LEU A 66 7.26 -4.22 -5.38
CA LEU A 66 8.08 -3.01 -5.44
C LEU A 66 7.47 -2.04 -6.45
N LEU A 67 7.09 -0.84 -5.99
CA LEU A 67 6.57 0.22 -6.85
C LEU A 67 7.57 1.37 -6.87
N ALA A 68 8.36 1.49 -7.94
CA ALA A 68 9.24 2.63 -8.17
C ALA A 68 8.47 3.75 -8.87
N LEU A 69 8.63 5.00 -8.42
CA LEU A 69 7.86 6.13 -8.96
C LEU A 69 7.99 6.26 -10.48
N ASP A 70 9.18 6.04 -11.05
CA ASP A 70 9.40 6.19 -12.50
C ASP A 70 8.51 5.27 -13.34
N ASP A 71 8.13 4.10 -12.81
CA ASP A 71 7.24 3.14 -13.49
C ASP A 71 5.75 3.47 -13.33
N TRP A 72 5.41 4.28 -12.33
CA TRP A 72 4.03 4.50 -11.89
C TRP A 72 3.53 5.94 -12.04
N ARG A 73 4.44 6.90 -12.20
CA ARG A 73 4.14 8.34 -12.25
C ARG A 73 3.03 8.74 -13.22
N ASN A 74 2.94 8.03 -14.36
CA ASN A 74 1.97 8.33 -15.42
C ASN A 74 0.69 7.47 -15.36
N ARG A 75 0.52 6.66 -14.32
CA ARG A 75 -0.61 5.72 -14.11
C ARG A 75 -0.88 5.51 -12.63
N MET A 76 -0.81 6.60 -11.86
CA MET A 76 -0.95 6.57 -10.40
C MET A 76 -2.34 6.09 -9.97
N GLU A 77 -3.35 6.32 -10.79
CA GLU A 77 -4.73 5.87 -10.60
C GLU A 77 -4.86 4.35 -10.48
N ASP A 78 -3.94 3.58 -11.04
CA ASP A 78 -3.95 2.11 -11.02
C ASP A 78 -3.35 1.53 -9.73
N VAL A 79 -2.55 2.32 -9.01
CA VAL A 79 -1.78 1.87 -7.84
C VAL A 79 -2.67 1.26 -6.75
N PRO A 80 -3.79 1.90 -6.31
CA PRO A 80 -4.63 1.33 -5.26
C PRO A 80 -5.21 -0.03 -5.66
N GLY A 81 -5.63 -0.18 -6.92
CA GLY A 81 -6.20 -1.43 -7.44
C GLY A 81 -5.18 -2.56 -7.49
N LEU A 82 -3.95 -2.25 -7.93
CA LEU A 82 -2.84 -3.21 -7.92
C LEU A 82 -2.50 -3.66 -6.49
N VAL A 83 -2.31 -2.70 -5.57
CA VAL A 83 -1.96 -2.99 -4.17
C VAL A 83 -3.03 -3.86 -3.52
N ARG A 84 -4.31 -3.52 -3.72
CA ARG A 84 -5.43 -4.30 -3.18
C ARG A 84 -5.45 -5.72 -3.71
N THR A 85 -5.24 -5.91 -5.02
CA THR A 85 -5.16 -7.25 -5.63
C THR A 85 -4.01 -8.05 -5.03
N TRP A 86 -2.81 -7.47 -4.99
CA TRP A 86 -1.61 -8.12 -4.47
C TRP A 86 -1.76 -8.52 -2.99
N LEU A 87 -2.31 -7.63 -2.15
CA LEU A 87 -2.61 -7.95 -0.74
C LEU A 87 -3.53 -9.17 -0.61
N GLY A 88 -4.52 -9.31 -1.50
CA GLY A 88 -5.47 -10.41 -1.47
C GLY A 88 -4.88 -11.73 -1.96
N GLU A 89 -3.92 -11.68 -2.88
CA GLU A 89 -3.21 -12.86 -3.39
C GLU A 89 -2.17 -13.40 -2.39
N HIS A 90 -1.58 -12.52 -1.58
CA HIS A 90 -0.46 -12.83 -0.68
C HIS A 90 -0.81 -12.80 0.81
N SER A 91 -2.09 -12.84 1.17
CA SER A 91 -2.53 -12.95 2.57
C SER A 91 -3.46 -14.13 2.79
N ALA A 92 -3.26 -14.82 3.91
CA ALA A 92 -4.16 -15.85 4.39
C ALA A 92 -4.99 -15.28 5.55
N LEU A 93 -6.22 -14.83 5.25
CA LEU A 93 -7.07 -14.15 6.24
C LEU A 93 -7.65 -15.08 7.33
N LYS A 94 -7.52 -16.40 7.16
CA LYS A 94 -8.07 -17.38 8.10
C LYS A 94 -7.34 -17.29 9.44
N GLY A 95 -8.10 -17.08 10.51
CA GLY A 95 -7.59 -16.94 11.87
C GLY A 95 -7.07 -15.55 12.22
N CYS A 96 -7.00 -14.61 11.26
CA CYS A 96 -6.66 -13.22 11.53
C CYS A 96 -7.74 -12.57 12.40
N LYS A 97 -7.31 -11.76 13.38
CA LYS A 97 -8.20 -11.13 14.34
C LYS A 97 -7.98 -9.62 14.29
N PRO A 98 -8.92 -8.85 13.70
CA PRO A 98 -8.80 -7.40 13.72
C PRO A 98 -8.74 -6.89 15.15
N SER A 99 -7.85 -5.92 15.38
CA SER A 99 -7.73 -5.28 16.69
C SER A 99 -8.98 -4.45 16.98
N LYS A 100 -9.32 -4.29 18.27
CA LYS A 100 -10.39 -3.37 18.67
C LYS A 100 -9.96 -1.94 18.34
N SER A 101 -10.55 -1.36 17.30
CA SER A 101 -10.28 -0.01 16.81
C SER A 101 -11.58 0.75 16.58
N HIS A 102 -11.49 2.09 16.58
CA HIS A 102 -12.59 2.96 16.13
C HIS A 102 -12.76 2.96 14.61
N TYR A 103 -11.83 2.33 13.88
CA TYR A 103 -11.92 2.17 12.44
C TYR A 103 -13.09 1.24 12.08
N GLN A 104 -13.99 1.74 11.23
CA GLN A 104 -15.21 1.00 10.83
C GLN A 104 -14.92 -0.20 9.91
N GLY A 105 -13.69 -0.33 9.39
CA GLY A 105 -13.33 -1.34 8.41
C GLY A 105 -13.56 -0.87 6.98
N ASP A 106 -12.73 -1.37 6.06
CA ASP A 106 -12.98 -1.30 4.62
C ASP A 106 -13.95 -2.42 4.23
N GLY A 107 -15.07 -2.08 3.57
CA GLY A 107 -16.14 -3.05 3.29
C GLY A 107 -15.67 -4.27 2.50
N TYR A 108 -14.81 -4.06 1.50
CA TYR A 108 -14.26 -5.16 0.69
C TYR A 108 -13.38 -6.10 1.52
N TRP A 109 -12.48 -5.54 2.34
CA TRP A 109 -11.63 -6.37 3.20
C TRP A 109 -12.42 -7.09 4.28
N PHE A 110 -13.46 -6.46 4.79
CA PHE A 110 -14.35 -7.06 5.78
C PHE A 110 -15.08 -8.27 5.20
N GLU A 111 -15.67 -8.15 3.99
CA GLU A 111 -16.30 -9.27 3.28
C GLU A 111 -15.31 -10.42 3.03
N LYS A 112 -14.10 -10.12 2.55
CA LYS A 112 -13.05 -11.13 2.33
C LYS A 112 -12.66 -11.84 3.62
N TRP A 113 -12.51 -11.11 4.72
CA TRP A 113 -12.20 -11.67 6.02
C TRP A 113 -13.32 -12.57 6.54
N GLN A 114 -14.58 -12.15 6.42
CA GLN A 114 -15.74 -12.96 6.81
C GLN A 114 -15.82 -14.28 6.02
N LEU A 115 -15.58 -14.23 4.71
CA LEU A 115 -15.57 -15.43 3.85
C LEU A 115 -14.48 -16.42 4.26
N ALA A 116 -13.32 -15.93 4.70
CA ALA A 116 -12.22 -16.77 5.18
C ALA A 116 -12.42 -17.31 6.61
N ASN A 117 -13.33 -16.69 7.38
CA ASN A 117 -13.61 -17.00 8.78
C ASN A 117 -15.12 -17.25 9.00
N PRO A 118 -15.70 -18.28 8.35
CA PRO A 118 -17.08 -18.67 8.62
C PRO A 118 -17.21 -19.15 10.07
N TRP A 119 -18.32 -18.75 10.70
CA TRP A 119 -18.69 -19.08 12.08
C TRP A 119 -18.73 -20.59 12.34
#